data_AF-A0A8T4YDZ7-F1
#
_entry.id   AF-A0A8T4YDZ7-F1
#
_cell.length_a   1.000
_cell.length_b   1.000
_cell.length_c   1.000
_cell.angle_alpha   90.00
_cell.angle_beta   90.00
_cell.angle_gamma   90.00
#
_symmetry.space_group_name_H-M   'P 1'
#
loop_
_entity.id
_entity.type
_entity.pdbx_description
1 polymer ?
#
loop_
_entity_poly.entity_id
_entity_poly.type
_entity_poly.pdbx_seq_one_letter_code
_entity_poly.pdbx_strand_id
1 'polypeptide(L)'
;MGKSIRLSNILDPNDGRCVMFAADHNFLVGPIKGLENVENTLKRAFKGRLDAVMLSPGQAKKLSYMFGSRDSPALVIRGDWANCFRERIYALPTRKVQQVIIASPKDLISLGATGAVFYFFTGYGDENEQMRHYERLNWFVKECEKFGLPCLTTVIPMGEKVTGANFVNLLETGVRMAVEAGADFLEIPYTQDIDTFKRMVHAAKGTPVLCAGGPKAATIRDSLEIVVELLEAGGSGVVFGRQVFQSEDPAQYLNMVYALVHEGKSLKEVLGIYRKPGRVKVVPEKCSGCRLCELICSFSHEGVFSPWKARLRIEQLTEGYIPVVCTLCGLCVRACQTGALEIDSISGYIKFHRDRCVGCGECAKACPISIIKFDEKLNIPLICNMCEGTPQCVEWCPSQALLMEGL
;
A
#
# COMPACT_ATOMS: atom_id res chain seq x y z
N MET A 1 -26.63 -19.55 6.40
CA MET A 1 -25.66 -20.16 7.36
C MET A 1 -24.31 -20.48 6.70
N GLY A 2 -24.23 -21.30 5.64
CA GLY A 2 -22.93 -21.63 5.01
C GLY A 2 -22.19 -20.41 4.42
N LYS A 3 -22.94 -19.51 3.78
CA LYS A 3 -22.41 -18.27 3.19
C LYS A 3 -21.77 -17.34 4.21
N SER A 4 -22.43 -17.11 5.35
CA SER A 4 -21.92 -16.25 6.42
C SER A 4 -20.63 -16.79 7.04
N ILE A 5 -20.51 -18.12 7.21
CA ILE A 5 -19.27 -18.76 7.70
C ILE A 5 -18.11 -18.57 6.73
N ARG A 6 -18.37 -18.72 5.42
CA ARG A 6 -17.34 -18.49 4.41
C ARG A 6 -16.95 -17.03 4.31
N LEU A 7 -17.93 -16.12 4.41
CA LEU A 7 -17.67 -14.68 4.37
C LEU A 7 -16.83 -14.24 5.57
N SER A 8 -17.04 -14.80 6.78
CA SER A 8 -16.22 -14.50 7.97
C SER A 8 -14.78 -15.03 7.89
N ASN A 9 -14.46 -15.87 6.90
CA ASN A 9 -13.08 -16.27 6.62
C ASN A 9 -12.40 -15.30 5.63
N ILE A 10 -13.17 -14.45 4.95
CA ILE A 10 -12.67 -13.45 3.99
C ILE A 10 -12.62 -12.08 4.64
N LEU A 11 -13.72 -11.67 5.27
CA LEU A 11 -13.84 -10.45 6.06
C LEU A 11 -13.67 -10.84 7.54
N ASP A 12 -12.70 -10.24 8.22
CA ASP A 12 -12.47 -10.53 9.64
C ASP A 12 -13.73 -10.17 10.45
N PRO A 13 -14.28 -11.08 11.27
CA PRO A 13 -15.53 -10.85 11.98
C PRO A 13 -15.44 -9.79 13.08
N ASN A 14 -14.24 -9.39 13.51
CA ASN A 14 -14.05 -8.40 14.56
C ASN A 14 -14.22 -6.96 14.04
N ASP A 15 -13.78 -6.69 12.81
CA ASP A 15 -13.81 -5.34 12.22
C ASP A 15 -14.54 -5.25 10.88
N GLY A 16 -14.92 -6.38 10.29
CA GLY A 16 -15.59 -6.47 9.00
C GLY A 16 -14.69 -6.13 7.81
N ARG A 17 -13.35 -6.19 7.98
CA ARG A 17 -12.38 -5.75 6.97
C ARG A 17 -11.62 -6.89 6.31
N CYS A 18 -10.95 -6.59 5.19
CA CYS A 18 -10.10 -7.55 4.49
C CYS A 18 -8.92 -6.90 3.77
N VAL A 19 -7.76 -7.55 3.89
CA VAL A 19 -6.58 -7.41 3.04
C VAL A 19 -6.50 -8.63 2.11
N MET A 20 -6.90 -8.42 0.85
CA MET A 20 -6.87 -9.46 -0.18
C MET A 20 -5.71 -9.24 -1.16
N PHE A 21 -4.97 -10.31 -1.45
CA PHE A 21 -3.96 -10.33 -2.50
C PHE A 21 -4.52 -10.91 -3.81
N ALA A 22 -4.59 -10.10 -4.86
CA ALA A 22 -5.03 -10.55 -6.18
C ALA A 22 -3.85 -11.00 -7.07
N ALA A 23 -3.78 -12.31 -7.34
CA ALA A 23 -2.68 -12.95 -8.08
C ALA A 23 -3.15 -13.65 -9.37
N ASP A 24 -4.32 -13.28 -9.89
CA ASP A 24 -4.95 -13.88 -11.07
C ASP A 24 -4.66 -13.12 -12.39
N HIS A 25 -3.84 -12.07 -12.36
CA HIS A 25 -3.70 -11.13 -13.49
C HIS A 25 -3.16 -11.78 -14.77
N ASN A 26 -2.30 -12.79 -14.64
CA ASN A 26 -1.76 -13.52 -15.80
C ASN A 26 -2.84 -14.08 -16.71
N PHE A 27 -3.99 -14.42 -16.13
CA PHE A 27 -5.15 -14.94 -16.85
C PHE A 27 -5.78 -13.89 -17.78
N LEU A 28 -5.68 -12.61 -17.42
CA LEU A 28 -6.23 -11.49 -18.19
C LEU A 28 -5.22 -10.96 -19.20
N VAL A 29 -3.98 -10.71 -18.76
CA VAL A 29 -2.99 -9.93 -19.52
C VAL A 29 -1.77 -10.73 -20.00
N GLY A 30 -1.72 -12.04 -19.72
CA GLY A 30 -0.52 -12.83 -19.94
C GLY A 30 0.56 -12.58 -18.86
N PRO A 31 1.78 -13.13 -19.03
CA PRO A 31 2.84 -13.02 -18.02
C PRO A 31 3.15 -11.57 -17.68
N ILE A 32 2.83 -11.15 -16.46
CA ILE A 32 3.13 -9.80 -15.96
C ILE A 32 4.29 -9.84 -14.97
N LYS A 33 5.11 -8.78 -14.97
CA LYS A 33 6.21 -8.60 -14.01
C LYS A 33 5.72 -8.81 -12.58
N GLY A 34 6.36 -9.73 -11.87
CA GLY A 34 6.05 -10.10 -10.49
C GLY A 34 5.16 -11.33 -10.35
N LEU A 35 4.54 -11.84 -11.43
CA LEU A 35 3.73 -13.06 -11.43
C LEU A 35 4.22 -14.10 -12.44
N GLU A 36 5.44 -13.97 -12.98
CA GLU A 36 6.03 -14.97 -13.87
C GLU A 36 6.07 -16.36 -13.21
N ASN A 37 6.31 -16.38 -11.89
CA ASN A 37 6.15 -17.54 -11.04
C ASN A 37 5.18 -17.21 -9.90
N VAL A 38 3.90 -17.55 -10.11
CA VAL A 38 2.81 -17.30 -9.13
C VAL A 38 3.10 -17.98 -7.80
N GLU A 39 3.57 -19.23 -7.81
CA GLU A 39 3.87 -20.00 -6.59
C GLU A 39 4.94 -19.31 -5.73
N ASN A 40 6.06 -18.90 -6.33
CA ASN A 40 7.12 -18.21 -5.60
C ASN A 40 6.63 -16.87 -5.04
N THR A 41 5.76 -16.18 -5.77
CA THR A 41 5.19 -14.90 -5.32
C THR A 41 4.24 -15.10 -4.16
N LEU A 42 3.38 -16.12 -4.18
CA LEU A 42 2.54 -16.50 -3.04
C LEU A 42 3.41 -16.90 -1.84
N LYS A 43 4.47 -17.68 -2.03
CA LYS A 43 5.42 -18.05 -0.96
C LYS A 43 6.06 -16.84 -0.29
N ARG A 44 6.35 -15.78 -1.05
CA ARG A 44 6.85 -14.51 -0.50
C ARG A 44 5.73 -13.75 0.22
N ALA A 45 4.55 -13.63 -0.39
CA ALA A 45 3.41 -12.93 0.18
C ALA A 45 2.93 -13.56 1.51
N PHE A 46 2.90 -14.89 1.61
CA PHE A 46 2.43 -15.63 2.79
C PHE A 46 3.36 -15.51 4.01
N LYS A 47 4.54 -14.91 3.86
CA LYS A 47 5.38 -14.51 5.00
C LYS A 47 4.85 -13.23 5.68
N GLY A 48 3.98 -12.49 4.99
CA GLY A 48 3.24 -11.37 5.54
C GLY A 48 1.83 -11.78 5.97
N ARG A 49 1.07 -10.81 6.45
CA ARG A 49 -0.31 -10.99 6.92
C ARG A 49 -1.32 -10.53 5.86
N LEU A 50 -2.30 -11.38 5.59
CA LEU A 50 -3.40 -11.16 4.66
C LEU A 50 -4.54 -12.13 4.97
N ASP A 51 -5.77 -11.78 4.61
CA ASP A 51 -6.95 -12.60 4.93
C ASP A 51 -7.34 -13.51 3.77
N ALA A 52 -7.12 -13.06 2.53
CA ALA A 52 -7.57 -13.78 1.34
C ALA A 52 -6.62 -13.65 0.15
N VAL A 53 -6.62 -14.65 -0.72
CA VAL A 53 -5.96 -14.61 -2.03
C VAL A 53 -6.94 -14.91 -3.14
N MET A 54 -6.92 -14.08 -4.17
CA MET A 54 -7.67 -14.28 -5.40
C MET A 54 -6.81 -14.94 -6.47
N LEU A 55 -7.28 -16.08 -7.00
CA LEU A 55 -6.64 -16.85 -8.09
C LEU A 55 -7.61 -17.15 -9.24
N SER A 56 -7.05 -17.44 -10.41
CA SER A 56 -7.81 -18.06 -11.50
C SER A 56 -8.04 -19.55 -11.23
N PRO A 57 -9.07 -20.19 -11.82
CA PRO A 57 -9.34 -21.62 -11.60
C PRO A 57 -8.14 -22.52 -11.88
N GLY A 58 -7.38 -22.22 -12.94
CA GLY A 58 -6.19 -22.98 -13.32
C GLY A 58 -5.05 -22.88 -12.30
N GLN A 59 -4.84 -21.70 -11.70
CA GLN A 59 -3.83 -21.52 -10.65
C GLN A 59 -4.29 -22.11 -9.32
N ALA A 60 -5.56 -21.91 -8.95
CA ALA A 60 -6.15 -22.51 -7.76
C ALA A 60 -6.01 -24.05 -7.76
N LYS A 61 -6.28 -24.71 -8.90
CA LYS A 61 -6.10 -26.16 -9.03
C LYS A 61 -4.66 -26.62 -8.77
N LYS A 62 -3.66 -25.87 -9.24
CA LYS A 62 -2.24 -26.22 -9.10
C LYS A 62 -1.67 -25.91 -7.72
N LEU A 63 -2.15 -24.83 -7.11
CA LEU A 63 -1.61 -24.23 -5.90
C LEU A 63 -2.49 -24.48 -4.66
N SER A 64 -3.54 -25.31 -4.79
CA SER A 64 -4.47 -25.63 -3.71
C SER A 64 -3.80 -26.14 -2.45
N TYR A 65 -2.68 -26.85 -2.57
CA TYR A 65 -1.90 -27.36 -1.44
C TYR A 65 -1.38 -26.24 -0.51
N MET A 66 -1.25 -24.99 -1.00
CA MET A 66 -0.84 -23.84 -0.20
C MET A 66 -1.95 -23.34 0.74
N PHE A 67 -3.19 -23.78 0.53
CA PHE A 67 -4.39 -23.35 1.26
C PHE A 67 -4.92 -24.41 2.24
N GLY A 68 -4.14 -25.46 2.50
CA GLY A 68 -4.57 -26.60 3.32
C GLY A 68 -4.35 -26.46 4.82
N SER A 69 -3.71 -25.37 5.29
CA SER A 69 -3.43 -25.16 6.72
C SER A 69 -4.55 -24.37 7.40
N ARG A 70 -4.69 -24.49 8.74
CA ARG A 70 -5.69 -23.73 9.50
C ARG A 70 -5.47 -22.22 9.45
N ASP A 71 -4.21 -21.82 9.30
CA ASP A 71 -3.79 -20.41 9.26
C ASP A 71 -3.65 -19.91 7.81
N SER A 72 -4.06 -20.70 6.81
CA SER A 72 -4.02 -20.29 5.41
C SER A 72 -5.05 -19.18 5.15
N PRO A 73 -4.72 -18.18 4.32
CA PRO A 73 -5.70 -17.19 3.89
C PRO A 73 -6.84 -17.84 3.10
N ALA A 74 -8.02 -17.22 3.08
CA ALA A 74 -9.15 -17.68 2.30
C ALA A 74 -8.83 -17.71 0.80
N LEU A 75 -9.21 -18.80 0.13
CA LEU A 75 -9.06 -18.93 -1.31
C LEU A 75 -10.29 -18.38 -2.03
N VAL A 76 -10.13 -17.25 -2.71
CA VAL A 76 -11.14 -16.66 -3.59
C VAL A 76 -10.81 -17.00 -5.04
N ILE A 77 -11.78 -17.52 -5.80
CA ILE A 77 -11.53 -17.98 -7.17
C ILE A 77 -12.40 -17.23 -8.17
N ARG A 78 -11.79 -16.79 -9.27
CA ARG A 78 -12.49 -16.08 -10.35
C ARG A 78 -13.36 -16.99 -11.20
N GLY A 79 -14.61 -16.59 -11.42
CA GLY A 79 -15.61 -17.32 -12.21
C GLY A 79 -15.70 -16.90 -13.68
N ASP A 80 -15.07 -15.80 -14.06
CA ASP A 80 -15.22 -15.17 -15.38
C ASP A 80 -13.90 -14.70 -16.00
N TRP A 81 -13.95 -14.37 -17.30
CA TRP A 81 -12.85 -13.77 -18.04
C TRP A 81 -13.34 -12.62 -18.90
N ALA A 82 -12.53 -11.58 -19.06
CA ALA A 82 -12.84 -10.42 -19.89
C ALA A 82 -11.65 -10.01 -20.78
N ASN A 83 -11.96 -9.43 -21.93
CA ASN A 83 -10.98 -9.03 -22.95
C ASN A 83 -10.44 -7.59 -22.80
N CYS A 84 -10.88 -6.83 -21.80
CA CYS A 84 -10.71 -5.37 -21.72
C CYS A 84 -9.41 -4.88 -21.04
N PHE A 85 -8.57 -5.78 -20.52
CA PHE A 85 -7.38 -5.40 -19.75
C PHE A 85 -6.06 -5.48 -20.54
N ARG A 86 -6.10 -5.82 -21.83
CA ARG A 86 -4.92 -5.99 -22.68
C ARG A 86 -4.54 -4.69 -23.38
N GLU A 87 -3.24 -4.44 -23.54
CA GLU A 87 -2.71 -3.25 -24.22
C GLU A 87 -2.98 -3.25 -25.73
N ARG A 88 -2.90 -2.06 -26.36
CA ARG A 88 -3.17 -1.85 -27.80
C ARG A 88 -2.27 -2.65 -28.75
N ILE A 89 -1.15 -3.18 -28.27
CA ILE A 89 -0.21 -4.00 -29.05
C ILE A 89 -0.68 -5.45 -29.26
N TYR A 90 -1.85 -5.82 -28.76
CA TYR A 90 -2.41 -7.15 -28.95
C TYR A 90 -2.85 -7.38 -30.40
N ALA A 91 -2.69 -8.62 -30.89
CA ALA A 91 -3.03 -8.99 -32.27
C ALA A 91 -4.50 -8.72 -32.67
N LEU A 92 -5.38 -8.56 -31.69
CA LEU A 92 -6.77 -8.16 -31.85
C LEU A 92 -7.06 -7.00 -30.89
N PRO A 93 -7.21 -5.75 -31.36
CA PRO A 93 -7.53 -4.62 -30.49
C PRO A 93 -8.93 -4.81 -29.90
N THR A 94 -9.09 -4.56 -28.60
CA THR A 94 -10.39 -4.64 -27.93
C THR A 94 -11.29 -3.50 -28.43
N ARG A 95 -12.14 -3.80 -29.43
CA ARG A 95 -13.14 -2.87 -29.97
C ARG A 95 -14.46 -2.91 -29.20
N LYS A 96 -14.77 -4.06 -28.60
CA LYS A 96 -15.94 -4.26 -27.76
C LYS A 96 -15.54 -5.01 -26.50
N VAL A 97 -16.02 -4.54 -25.36
CA VAL A 97 -15.82 -5.27 -24.10
C VAL A 97 -16.66 -6.54 -24.14
N GLN A 98 -16.04 -7.68 -23.86
CA GLN A 98 -16.72 -8.97 -23.77
C GLN A 98 -16.28 -9.68 -22.51
N GLN A 99 -17.22 -10.42 -21.93
CA GLN A 99 -17.02 -11.20 -20.73
C GLN A 99 -17.74 -12.54 -20.87
N VAL A 100 -17.08 -13.60 -20.40
CA VAL A 100 -17.61 -14.97 -20.41
C VAL A 100 -17.45 -15.60 -19.03
N ILE A 101 -18.38 -16.49 -18.69
CA ILE A 101 -18.26 -17.34 -17.51
C ILE A 101 -17.35 -18.51 -17.89
N ILE A 102 -16.32 -18.76 -17.08
CA ILE A 102 -15.33 -19.83 -17.32
C ILE A 102 -15.44 -20.99 -16.33
N ALA A 103 -16.10 -20.74 -15.18
CA ALA A 103 -16.33 -21.73 -14.14
C ALA A 103 -17.63 -21.37 -13.42
N SER A 104 -18.51 -22.34 -13.22
CA SER A 104 -19.72 -22.16 -12.41
C SER A 104 -19.36 -22.11 -10.92
N PRO A 105 -20.22 -21.56 -10.05
CA PRO A 105 -19.97 -21.60 -8.60
C PRO A 105 -19.77 -23.02 -8.05
N LYS A 106 -20.44 -24.02 -8.64
CA LYS A 106 -20.22 -25.44 -8.32
C LYS A 106 -18.79 -25.89 -8.64
N ASP A 107 -18.26 -25.48 -9.79
CA ASP A 107 -16.87 -25.78 -10.18
C ASP A 107 -15.88 -25.12 -9.21
N LEU A 108 -16.14 -23.87 -8.82
CA LEU A 108 -15.31 -23.14 -7.86
C LEU A 108 -15.26 -23.83 -6.49
N ILE A 109 -16.41 -24.30 -6.00
CA ILE A 109 -16.48 -25.07 -4.74
C ILE A 109 -15.66 -26.36 -4.83
N SER A 110 -15.70 -27.05 -5.97
CA SER A 110 -14.91 -28.27 -6.17
C SER A 110 -13.38 -28.02 -6.11
N LEU A 111 -12.95 -26.77 -6.33
CA LEU A 111 -11.56 -26.33 -6.19
C LEU A 111 -11.20 -25.84 -4.79
N GLY A 112 -12.14 -25.90 -3.84
CA GLY A 112 -11.94 -25.42 -2.47
C GLY A 112 -12.16 -23.92 -2.28
N ALA A 113 -12.91 -23.27 -3.18
CA ALA A 113 -13.21 -21.84 -3.04
C ALA A 113 -13.92 -21.54 -1.70
N THR A 114 -13.36 -20.58 -0.98
CA THR A 114 -14.03 -19.90 0.15
C THR A 114 -14.94 -18.79 -0.38
N GLY A 115 -14.57 -18.14 -1.49
CA GLY A 115 -15.41 -17.16 -2.18
C GLY A 115 -15.22 -17.20 -3.69
N ALA A 116 -16.15 -16.60 -4.42
CA ALA A 116 -16.05 -16.37 -5.85
C ALA A 116 -15.79 -14.89 -6.15
N VAL A 117 -15.18 -14.60 -7.29
CA VAL A 117 -15.14 -13.23 -7.86
C VAL A 117 -15.71 -13.22 -9.27
N PHE A 118 -16.42 -12.14 -9.59
CA PHE A 118 -17.05 -11.91 -10.89
C PHE A 118 -16.96 -10.43 -11.29
N TYR A 119 -16.55 -10.12 -12.53
CA TYR A 119 -16.58 -8.74 -13.02
C TYR A 119 -18.01 -8.27 -13.37
N PHE A 120 -18.27 -7.01 -13.06
CA PHE A 120 -19.40 -6.25 -13.58
C PHE A 120 -18.94 -4.92 -14.18
N PHE A 121 -19.10 -4.79 -15.49
CA PHE A 121 -18.75 -3.64 -16.29
C PHE A 121 -19.97 -2.78 -16.60
N THR A 122 -19.75 -1.47 -16.59
CA THR A 122 -20.73 -0.47 -17.01
C THR A 122 -20.18 0.39 -18.14
N GLY A 123 -21.09 1.11 -18.80
CA GLY A 123 -20.73 2.08 -19.84
C GLY A 123 -20.60 1.47 -21.24
N TYR A 124 -21.28 0.35 -21.51
CA TYR A 124 -21.31 -0.24 -22.86
C TYR A 124 -21.92 0.71 -23.89
N GLY A 125 -21.42 0.65 -25.13
CA GLY A 125 -22.00 1.35 -26.27
C GLY A 125 -23.28 0.71 -26.82
N ASP A 126 -23.52 -0.56 -26.51
CA ASP A 126 -24.69 -1.35 -26.91
C ASP A 126 -25.48 -1.77 -25.67
N GLU A 127 -26.73 -1.31 -25.56
CA GLU A 127 -27.61 -1.61 -24.42
C GLU A 127 -27.87 -3.11 -24.26
N ASN A 128 -27.87 -3.87 -25.37
CA ASN A 128 -28.06 -5.31 -25.30
C ASN A 128 -26.85 -6.02 -24.65
N GLU A 129 -25.64 -5.46 -24.80
CA GLU A 129 -24.47 -6.00 -24.09
C GLU A 129 -24.54 -5.71 -22.59
N GLN A 130 -24.98 -4.51 -22.19
CA GLN A 130 -25.21 -4.19 -20.78
C GLN A 130 -26.26 -5.12 -20.16
N MET A 131 -27.37 -5.37 -20.87
CA MET A 131 -28.41 -6.31 -20.46
C MET A 131 -27.85 -7.72 -20.29
N ARG A 132 -27.19 -8.28 -21.32
CA ARG A 132 -26.59 -9.62 -21.27
C ARG A 132 -25.58 -9.76 -20.14
N HIS A 133 -24.82 -8.71 -19.88
CA HIS A 133 -23.83 -8.71 -18.81
C HIS A 133 -24.48 -8.71 -17.42
N TYR A 134 -25.56 -7.96 -17.23
CA TYR A 134 -26.36 -8.00 -16.01
C TYR A 134 -27.05 -9.37 -15.81
N GLU A 135 -27.55 -10.00 -16.88
CA GLU A 135 -28.09 -11.36 -16.82
C GLU A 135 -27.06 -12.37 -16.32
N ARG A 136 -25.82 -12.30 -16.82
CA ARG A 136 -24.71 -13.17 -16.35
C ARG A 136 -24.38 -12.94 -14.89
N LEU A 137 -24.29 -11.68 -14.44
CA LEU A 137 -24.07 -11.35 -13.03
C LEU A 137 -25.18 -11.94 -12.15
N ASN A 138 -26.44 -11.67 -12.50
CA ASN A 138 -27.60 -12.14 -11.73
C ASN A 138 -27.65 -13.67 -11.66
N TRP A 139 -27.37 -14.37 -12.76
CA TRP A 139 -27.26 -15.83 -12.76
C TRP A 139 -26.15 -16.31 -11.83
N PHE A 140 -24.95 -15.73 -11.93
CA PHE A 140 -23.78 -16.16 -11.17
C PHE A 140 -23.97 -15.96 -9.66
N VAL A 141 -24.49 -14.79 -9.25
CA VAL A 141 -24.78 -14.49 -7.84
C VAL A 141 -25.86 -15.41 -7.28
N LYS A 142 -26.92 -15.71 -8.05
CA LYS A 142 -27.96 -16.67 -7.64
C LYS A 142 -27.43 -18.08 -7.47
N GLU A 143 -26.53 -18.53 -8.35
CA GLU A 143 -25.88 -19.82 -8.20
C GLU A 143 -24.96 -19.84 -6.97
N CYS A 144 -24.20 -18.77 -6.73
CA CYS A 144 -23.42 -18.59 -5.50
C CYS A 144 -24.30 -18.69 -4.23
N GLU A 145 -25.47 -18.05 -4.22
CA GLU A 145 -26.44 -18.15 -3.12
C GLU A 145 -26.89 -19.60 -2.89
N LYS A 146 -27.27 -20.33 -3.94
CA LYS A 146 -27.72 -21.74 -3.84
C LYS A 146 -26.71 -22.64 -3.14
N PHE A 147 -25.42 -22.41 -3.35
CA PHE A 147 -24.35 -23.20 -2.74
C PHE A 147 -23.72 -22.55 -1.49
N GLY A 148 -24.24 -21.41 -1.06
CA GLY A 148 -23.72 -20.64 0.06
C GLY A 148 -22.28 -20.19 -0.14
N LEU A 149 -21.88 -19.85 -1.37
CA LEU A 149 -20.57 -19.31 -1.73
C LEU A 149 -20.68 -17.78 -1.78
N PRO A 150 -19.91 -17.03 -0.96
CA PRO A 150 -19.85 -15.59 -1.07
C PRO A 150 -19.33 -15.14 -2.45
N CYS A 151 -19.96 -14.12 -3.03
CA CYS A 151 -19.59 -13.55 -4.31
C CYS A 151 -19.08 -12.11 -4.15
N LEU A 152 -17.79 -11.92 -4.43
CA LEU A 152 -17.20 -10.62 -4.70
C LEU A 152 -17.59 -10.15 -6.10
N THR A 153 -18.26 -9.01 -6.21
CA THR A 153 -18.53 -8.40 -7.51
C THR A 153 -17.58 -7.23 -7.75
N THR A 154 -16.70 -7.38 -8.75
CA THR A 154 -15.74 -6.34 -9.13
C THR A 154 -16.39 -5.37 -10.12
N VAL A 155 -16.80 -4.19 -9.65
CA VAL A 155 -17.51 -3.20 -10.47
C VAL A 155 -16.51 -2.22 -11.10
N ILE A 156 -16.48 -2.14 -12.43
CA ILE A 156 -15.56 -1.25 -13.15
C ILE A 156 -16.25 -0.63 -14.38
N PRO A 157 -16.33 0.70 -14.51
CA PRO A 157 -16.68 1.33 -15.78
C PRO A 157 -15.57 1.06 -16.81
N MET A 158 -15.87 0.23 -17.83
CA MET A 158 -14.89 -0.13 -18.87
C MET A 158 -15.47 -0.16 -20.29
N GLY A 159 -16.78 0.04 -20.46
CA GLY A 159 -17.41 0.03 -21.78
C GLY A 159 -17.02 1.22 -22.66
N GLU A 160 -17.44 1.19 -23.92
CA GLU A 160 -17.05 2.13 -24.98
C GLU A 160 -17.50 3.59 -24.73
N LYS A 161 -18.49 3.80 -23.84
CA LYS A 161 -19.03 5.12 -23.48
C LYS A 161 -18.38 5.71 -22.22
N VAL A 162 -17.40 5.02 -21.64
CA VAL A 162 -16.70 5.51 -20.44
C VAL A 162 -15.78 6.67 -20.81
N THR A 163 -15.85 7.73 -20.02
CA THR A 163 -15.03 8.93 -20.12
C THR A 163 -14.65 9.38 -18.71
N GLY A 164 -13.66 10.26 -18.57
CA GLY A 164 -13.34 10.84 -17.26
C GLY A 164 -14.54 11.56 -16.62
N ALA A 165 -15.39 12.21 -17.43
CA ALA A 165 -16.53 13.01 -16.96
C ALA A 165 -17.68 12.18 -16.37
N ASN A 166 -17.87 10.95 -16.84
CA ASN A 166 -18.98 10.08 -16.39
C ASN A 166 -18.52 8.88 -15.55
N PHE A 167 -17.20 8.69 -15.36
CA PHE A 167 -16.64 7.53 -14.64
C PHE A 167 -17.28 7.31 -13.27
N VAL A 168 -17.32 8.35 -12.43
CA VAL A 168 -17.86 8.25 -11.06
C VAL A 168 -19.36 7.90 -11.07
N ASN A 169 -20.15 8.50 -11.97
CA ASN A 169 -21.59 8.23 -12.04
C ASN A 169 -21.89 6.82 -12.57
N LEU A 170 -21.08 6.33 -13.53
CA LEU A 170 -21.17 4.95 -14.02
C LEU A 170 -20.75 3.93 -12.96
N LEU A 171 -19.74 4.26 -12.14
CA LEU A 171 -19.32 3.43 -11.03
C LEU A 171 -20.41 3.38 -9.96
N GLU A 172 -20.98 4.52 -9.58
CA GLU A 172 -22.06 4.60 -8.58
C GLU A 172 -23.28 3.76 -8.99
N THR A 173 -23.69 3.90 -10.26
CA THR A 173 -24.78 3.11 -10.84
C THR A 173 -24.44 1.63 -10.80
N GLY A 174 -23.22 1.27 -11.22
CA GLY A 174 -22.77 -0.12 -11.23
C GLY A 174 -22.71 -0.74 -9.83
N VAL A 175 -22.26 0.02 -8.83
CA VAL A 175 -22.23 -0.38 -7.42
C VAL A 175 -23.64 -0.71 -6.95
N ARG A 176 -24.61 0.19 -7.18
CA ARG A 176 -25.99 -0.07 -6.78
C ARG A 176 -26.56 -1.29 -7.50
N MET A 177 -26.32 -1.43 -8.80
CA MET A 177 -26.77 -2.60 -9.57
C MET A 177 -26.19 -3.91 -9.03
N ALA A 178 -24.92 -3.92 -8.62
CA ALA A 178 -24.30 -5.11 -8.04
C ALA A 178 -24.91 -5.48 -6.68
N VAL A 179 -25.24 -4.50 -5.84
CA VAL A 179 -25.98 -4.72 -4.58
C VAL A 179 -27.35 -5.35 -4.87
N GLU A 180 -28.11 -4.79 -5.82
CA GLU A 180 -29.44 -5.32 -6.19
C GLU A 180 -29.37 -6.72 -6.80
N ALA A 181 -28.28 -7.05 -7.49
CA ALA A 181 -28.04 -8.41 -8.00
C ALA A 181 -27.76 -9.42 -6.88
N GLY A 182 -27.39 -8.95 -5.68
CA GLY A 182 -27.12 -9.78 -4.49
C GLY A 182 -25.65 -10.00 -4.19
N ALA A 183 -24.76 -9.10 -4.63
CA ALA A 183 -23.34 -9.17 -4.29
C ALA A 183 -23.15 -9.17 -2.76
N ASP A 184 -22.32 -10.08 -2.25
CA ASP A 184 -22.06 -10.20 -0.81
C ASP A 184 -21.05 -9.15 -0.33
N PHE A 185 -20.13 -8.77 -1.23
CA PHE A 185 -19.15 -7.71 -1.05
C PHE A 185 -18.66 -7.23 -2.43
N LEU A 186 -18.12 -6.02 -2.49
CA LEU A 186 -17.77 -5.34 -3.74
C LEU A 186 -16.27 -5.05 -3.81
N GLU A 187 -15.73 -5.08 -5.02
CA GLU A 187 -14.41 -4.53 -5.33
C GLU A 187 -14.60 -3.40 -6.34
N ILE A 188 -14.10 -2.21 -6.03
CA ILE A 188 -14.22 -1.04 -6.91
C ILE A 188 -12.87 -0.30 -7.02
N PRO A 189 -12.59 0.37 -8.14
CA PRO A 189 -11.42 1.23 -8.24
C PRO A 189 -11.56 2.45 -7.31
N TYR A 190 -10.42 2.95 -6.81
CA TYR A 190 -10.40 4.23 -6.11
C TYR A 190 -10.84 5.36 -7.06
N THR A 191 -11.69 6.26 -6.57
CA THR A 191 -12.23 7.39 -7.35
C THR A 191 -11.27 8.57 -7.43
N GLN A 192 -10.07 8.46 -6.82
CA GLN A 192 -9.05 9.51 -6.70
C GLN A 192 -9.46 10.70 -5.82
N ASP A 193 -10.56 10.56 -5.08
CA ASP A 193 -11.07 11.56 -4.16
C ASP A 193 -11.95 10.89 -3.11
N ILE A 194 -11.76 11.27 -1.85
CA ILE A 194 -12.42 10.65 -0.70
C ILE A 194 -13.94 10.86 -0.71
N ASP A 195 -14.42 12.03 -1.14
CA ASP A 195 -15.84 12.36 -1.09
C ASP A 195 -16.63 11.64 -2.18
N THR A 196 -16.04 11.48 -3.35
CA THR A 196 -16.57 10.60 -4.40
C THR A 196 -16.51 9.13 -4.01
N PHE A 197 -15.51 8.69 -3.23
CA PHE A 197 -15.48 7.31 -2.74
C PHE A 197 -16.56 7.06 -1.68
N LYS A 198 -16.81 8.03 -0.78
CA LYS A 198 -17.94 7.98 0.18
C LYS A 198 -19.29 7.83 -0.52
N ARG A 199 -19.48 8.44 -1.70
CA ARG A 199 -20.69 8.20 -2.51
C ARG A 199 -20.83 6.73 -2.91
N MET A 200 -19.73 6.05 -3.26
CA MET A 200 -19.76 4.63 -3.60
C MET A 200 -20.12 3.78 -2.38
N VAL A 201 -19.51 4.05 -1.23
CA VAL A 201 -19.84 3.38 0.04
C VAL A 201 -21.31 3.60 0.41
N HIS A 202 -21.84 4.81 0.20
CA HIS A 202 -23.26 5.10 0.40
C HIS A 202 -24.17 4.33 -0.56
N ALA A 203 -23.80 4.25 -1.85
CA ALA A 203 -24.52 3.48 -2.86
C ALA A 203 -24.54 1.97 -2.56
N ALA A 204 -23.49 1.47 -1.89
CA ALA A 204 -23.36 0.08 -1.48
C ALA A 204 -24.31 -0.33 -0.33
N LYS A 205 -24.93 0.63 0.39
CA LYS A 205 -25.96 0.41 1.43
C LYS A 205 -25.63 -0.71 2.44
N GLY A 206 -24.40 -0.72 2.94
CA GLY A 206 -23.95 -1.68 3.97
C GLY A 206 -23.35 -2.96 3.41
N THR A 207 -23.36 -3.17 2.09
CA THR A 207 -22.51 -4.18 1.44
C THR A 207 -21.04 -3.75 1.57
N PRO A 208 -20.12 -4.59 2.09
CA PRO A 208 -18.71 -4.27 2.24
C PRO A 208 -18.05 -3.87 0.92
N VAL A 209 -17.24 -2.81 0.94
CA VAL A 209 -16.59 -2.25 -0.26
C VAL A 209 -15.08 -2.31 -0.09
N LEU A 210 -14.42 -3.14 -0.90
CA LEU A 210 -12.97 -3.22 -0.99
C LEU A 210 -12.46 -2.36 -2.16
N CYS A 211 -11.32 -1.70 -1.96
CA CYS A 211 -10.69 -0.91 -3.01
C CYS A 211 -9.70 -1.74 -3.84
N ALA A 212 -9.83 -1.72 -5.16
CA ALA A 212 -8.86 -2.29 -6.08
C ALA A 212 -7.59 -1.43 -6.12
N GLY A 213 -6.42 -2.08 -6.14
CA GLY A 213 -5.12 -1.39 -6.08
C GLY A 213 -4.66 -0.67 -7.35
N GLY A 214 -5.35 -0.84 -8.48
CA GLY A 214 -5.02 -0.16 -9.74
C GLY A 214 -3.58 -0.43 -10.25
N PRO A 215 -3.01 0.48 -11.07
CA PRO A 215 -1.59 0.47 -11.44
C PRO A 215 -0.67 0.56 -10.22
N LYS A 216 0.60 0.16 -10.37
CA LYS A 216 1.58 0.32 -9.29
C LYS A 216 1.76 1.81 -8.97
N ALA A 217 1.63 2.17 -7.70
CA ALA A 217 1.88 3.54 -7.24
C ALA A 217 3.36 3.93 -7.44
N ALA A 218 3.61 5.23 -7.59
CA ALA A 218 4.97 5.76 -7.73
C ALA A 218 5.78 5.52 -6.45
N THR A 219 5.16 5.72 -5.29
CA THR A 219 5.77 5.42 -3.99
C THR A 219 4.90 4.51 -3.14
N ILE A 220 5.52 3.85 -2.16
CA ILE A 220 4.82 3.06 -1.13
C ILE A 220 3.87 3.98 -0.35
N ARG A 221 4.30 5.21 -0.06
CA ARG A 221 3.50 6.19 0.67
C ARG A 221 2.18 6.48 -0.05
N ASP A 222 2.22 6.79 -1.35
CA ASP A 222 1.01 7.07 -2.13
C ASP A 222 0.04 5.87 -2.08
N SER A 223 0.59 4.65 -2.15
CA SER A 223 -0.22 3.44 -2.04
C SER A 223 -0.89 3.29 -0.68
N LEU A 224 -0.21 3.66 0.41
CA LEU A 224 -0.73 3.53 1.77
C LEU A 224 -1.69 4.68 2.11
N GLU A 225 -1.49 5.86 1.52
CA GLU A 225 -2.43 7.00 1.64
C GLU A 225 -3.81 6.64 1.06
N ILE A 226 -3.87 5.94 -0.08
CA ILE A 226 -5.13 5.39 -0.61
C ILE A 226 -5.82 4.47 0.41
N VAL A 227 -5.05 3.68 1.18
CA VAL A 227 -5.59 2.81 2.23
C VAL A 227 -6.15 3.61 3.40
N VAL A 228 -5.53 4.73 3.76
CA VAL A 228 -6.08 5.61 4.80
C VAL A 228 -7.38 6.26 4.32
N GLU A 229 -7.37 6.85 3.13
CA GLU A 229 -8.53 7.54 2.56
C GLU A 229 -9.74 6.60 2.37
N LEU A 230 -9.52 5.36 1.90
CA LEU A 230 -10.61 4.40 1.74
C LEU A 230 -11.24 4.02 3.09
N LEU A 231 -10.43 3.86 4.14
CA LEU A 231 -10.92 3.48 5.47
C LEU A 231 -11.70 4.64 6.10
N GLU A 232 -11.21 5.87 5.94
CA GLU A 232 -11.92 7.10 6.34
C GLU A 232 -13.25 7.29 5.59
N ALA A 233 -13.32 6.86 4.32
CA ALA A 233 -14.55 6.86 3.55
C ALA A 233 -15.56 5.76 3.95
N GLY A 234 -15.18 4.84 4.83
CA GLY A 234 -16.02 3.71 5.26
C GLY A 234 -15.87 2.44 4.41
N GLY A 235 -14.80 2.34 3.63
CA GLY A 235 -14.42 1.11 2.93
C GLY A 235 -14.01 0.00 3.90
N SER A 236 -14.16 -1.24 3.45
CA SER A 236 -13.91 -2.46 4.22
C SER A 236 -12.53 -3.06 3.95
N GLY A 237 -11.61 -2.33 3.31
CA GLY A 237 -10.25 -2.80 3.03
C GLY A 237 -9.90 -2.83 1.53
N VAL A 238 -9.05 -3.77 1.12
CA VAL A 238 -8.37 -3.71 -0.18
C VAL A 238 -8.31 -5.04 -0.91
N VAL A 239 -8.31 -4.95 -2.24
CA VAL A 239 -7.91 -6.02 -3.16
C VAL A 239 -6.69 -5.53 -3.97
N PHE A 240 -5.49 -5.82 -3.47
CA PHE A 240 -4.26 -5.33 -4.07
C PHE A 240 -3.59 -6.43 -4.90
N GLY A 241 -3.29 -6.13 -6.16
CA GLY A 241 -2.54 -7.00 -7.06
C GLY A 241 -1.14 -6.47 -7.30
N ARG A 242 -1.01 -5.57 -8.30
CA ARG A 242 0.27 -4.99 -8.75
C ARG A 242 1.11 -4.42 -7.62
N GLN A 243 0.48 -3.78 -6.64
CA GLN A 243 1.17 -3.24 -5.48
C GLN A 243 1.93 -4.30 -4.68
N VAL A 244 1.35 -5.50 -4.55
CA VAL A 244 1.94 -6.62 -3.81
C VAL A 244 2.98 -7.33 -4.66
N PHE A 245 2.61 -7.85 -5.83
CA PHE A 245 3.51 -8.72 -6.60
C PHE A 245 4.66 -7.97 -7.29
N GLN A 246 4.55 -6.64 -7.45
CA GLN A 246 5.64 -5.79 -7.96
C GLN A 246 6.43 -5.10 -6.85
N SER A 247 6.12 -5.40 -5.58
CA SER A 247 6.94 -4.97 -4.43
C SER A 247 8.25 -5.77 -4.37
N GLU A 248 9.33 -5.11 -3.93
CA GLU A 248 10.59 -5.78 -3.61
C GLU A 248 10.42 -6.73 -2.42
N ASP A 249 9.60 -6.34 -1.44
CA ASP A 249 9.18 -7.19 -0.32
C ASP A 249 7.64 -7.23 -0.21
N PRO A 250 6.98 -8.22 -0.84
CA PRO A 250 5.54 -8.41 -0.73
C PRO A 250 5.06 -8.68 0.70
N ALA A 251 5.87 -9.36 1.51
CA ALA A 251 5.49 -9.72 2.88
C ALA A 251 5.42 -8.46 3.75
N GLN A 252 6.47 -7.64 3.68
CA GLN A 252 6.52 -6.39 4.43
C GLN A 252 5.46 -5.40 3.95
N TYR A 253 5.23 -5.32 2.64
CA TYR A 253 4.15 -4.51 2.09
C TYR A 253 2.76 -4.93 2.60
N LEU A 254 2.48 -6.24 2.60
CA LEU A 254 1.23 -6.76 3.16
C LEU A 254 1.11 -6.48 4.66
N ASN A 255 2.18 -6.62 5.44
CA ASN A 255 2.17 -6.28 6.87
C ASN A 255 1.85 -4.80 7.12
N MET A 256 2.34 -3.90 6.26
CA MET A 256 2.01 -2.48 6.35
C MET A 256 0.53 -2.20 6.08
N VAL A 257 0.00 -2.77 4.98
CA VAL A 257 -1.41 -2.66 4.64
C VAL A 257 -2.28 -3.25 5.75
N TYR A 258 -1.92 -4.43 6.26
CA TYR A 258 -2.60 -5.10 7.36
C TYR A 258 -2.63 -4.25 8.63
N ALA A 259 -1.53 -3.59 8.97
CA ALA A 259 -1.46 -2.69 10.11
C ALA A 259 -2.39 -1.47 9.98
N LEU A 260 -2.57 -0.91 8.79
CA LEU A 260 -3.55 0.16 8.54
C LEU A 260 -4.98 -0.38 8.64
N VAL A 261 -5.25 -1.52 8.00
CA VAL A 261 -6.60 -2.06 7.84
C VAL A 261 -7.13 -2.66 9.14
N HIS A 262 -6.35 -3.48 9.85
CA HIS A 262 -6.84 -4.23 11.02
C HIS A 262 -6.35 -3.67 12.36
N GLU A 263 -5.15 -3.08 12.41
CA GLU A 263 -4.55 -2.66 13.69
C GLU A 263 -4.81 -1.18 14.02
N GLY A 264 -5.44 -0.43 13.11
CA GLY A 264 -5.72 0.99 13.29
C GLY A 264 -4.47 1.85 13.42
N LYS A 265 -3.30 1.37 12.96
CA LYS A 265 -2.07 2.14 12.98
C LYS A 265 -2.17 3.32 12.01
N SER A 266 -1.53 4.43 12.37
CA SER A 266 -1.39 5.58 11.49
C SER A 266 -0.38 5.30 10.38
N LEU A 267 -0.49 6.06 9.28
CA LEU A 267 0.49 6.02 8.19
C LEU A 267 1.93 6.23 8.68
N LYS A 268 2.12 7.12 9.67
CA LYS A 268 3.43 7.39 10.27
C LYS A 268 4.01 6.15 10.97
N GLU A 269 3.18 5.44 11.73
CA GLU A 269 3.60 4.21 12.41
C GLU A 269 3.96 3.12 11.41
N VAL A 270 3.15 2.96 10.37
CA VAL A 270 3.35 1.93 9.34
C VAL A 270 4.58 2.19 8.48
N LEU A 271 4.83 3.44 8.08
CA LEU A 271 6.06 3.80 7.38
C LEU A 271 7.31 3.62 8.25
N GLY A 272 7.17 3.66 9.58
CA GLY A 272 8.21 3.24 10.50
C GLY A 272 8.50 1.74 10.44
N ILE A 273 7.46 0.89 10.44
CA ILE A 273 7.59 -0.58 10.31
C ILE A 273 8.40 -0.99 9.06
N TYR A 274 8.43 -0.15 8.02
CA TYR A 274 9.05 -0.48 6.74
C TYR A 274 10.59 -0.45 6.72
N ARG A 275 11.31 0.16 7.67
CA ARG A 275 12.71 0.49 7.41
C ARG A 275 13.74 -0.16 8.32
N LYS A 276 14.74 -0.79 7.67
CA LYS A 276 16.13 -0.49 8.00
C LYS A 276 16.30 1.02 7.76
N PRO A 277 16.53 1.85 8.79
CA PRO A 277 16.46 3.30 8.67
C PRO A 277 17.33 3.80 7.52
N GLY A 278 16.72 4.51 6.57
CA GLY A 278 17.44 5.13 5.45
C GLY A 278 18.45 6.13 5.96
N ARG A 279 19.55 6.31 5.24
CA ARG A 279 20.63 7.22 5.66
C ARG A 279 20.88 8.30 4.62
N VAL A 280 21.39 9.43 5.09
CA VAL A 280 21.87 10.47 4.19
C VAL A 280 23.17 9.99 3.55
N LYS A 281 23.14 9.78 2.24
CA LYS A 281 24.30 9.51 1.40
C LYS A 281 24.91 10.83 0.95
N VAL A 282 26.21 10.97 1.15
CA VAL A 282 26.98 12.13 0.71
C VAL A 282 27.64 11.81 -0.63
N VAL A 283 27.53 12.74 -1.59
CA VAL A 283 28.23 12.73 -2.88
C VAL A 283 29.12 13.99 -2.92
N PRO A 284 30.36 13.90 -2.39
CA PRO A 284 31.22 15.07 -2.18
C PRO A 284 31.46 15.89 -3.45
N GLU A 285 31.58 15.23 -4.61
CA GLU A 285 31.91 15.83 -5.89
C GLU A 285 30.84 16.82 -6.38
N LYS A 286 29.60 16.69 -5.86
CA LYS A 286 28.49 17.59 -6.18
C LYS A 286 28.35 18.75 -5.18
N CYS A 287 29.12 18.78 -4.11
CA CYS A 287 28.95 19.80 -3.07
C CYS A 287 29.55 21.14 -3.50
N SER A 288 28.70 22.16 -3.65
CA SER A 288 29.12 23.53 -3.98
C SER A 288 29.59 24.35 -2.78
N GLY A 289 29.40 23.85 -1.56
CA GLY A 289 29.71 24.59 -0.33
C GLY A 289 28.72 25.71 0.01
N CYS A 290 27.53 25.73 -0.59
CA CYS A 290 26.52 26.80 -0.38
C CYS A 290 25.93 26.87 1.05
N ARG A 291 26.14 25.84 1.89
CA ARG A 291 25.68 25.75 3.29
C ARG A 291 24.16 25.85 3.52
N LEU A 292 23.34 25.78 2.47
CA LEU A 292 21.87 25.80 2.58
C LEU A 292 21.35 24.65 3.46
N CYS A 293 21.98 23.48 3.38
CA CYS A 293 21.67 22.32 4.21
C CYS A 293 21.92 22.58 5.72
N GLU A 294 22.89 23.41 6.09
CA GLU A 294 23.12 23.82 7.48
C GLU A 294 21.98 24.74 7.96
N LEU A 295 21.63 25.74 7.14
CA LEU A 295 20.60 26.73 7.46
C LEU A 295 19.20 26.11 7.59
N ILE A 296 18.81 25.27 6.64
CA ILE A 296 17.50 24.62 6.68
C ILE A 296 17.41 23.64 7.86
N CYS A 297 18.50 22.95 8.20
CA CYS A 297 18.53 22.04 9.33
C CYS A 297 18.28 22.78 10.66
N SER A 298 18.97 23.91 10.90
CA SER A 298 18.71 24.70 12.10
C SER A 298 17.30 25.30 12.11
N PHE A 299 16.75 25.65 10.95
CA PHE A 299 15.40 26.20 10.85
C PHE A 299 14.35 25.15 11.18
N SER A 300 14.47 23.94 10.63
CA SER A 300 13.54 22.84 10.86
C SER A 300 13.54 22.32 12.30
N HIS A 301 14.62 22.53 13.07
CA HIS A 301 14.71 22.08 14.46
C HIS A 301 14.45 23.20 15.49
N GLU A 302 14.99 24.40 15.24
CA GLU A 302 15.01 25.48 16.23
C GLU A 302 14.32 26.76 15.74
N GLY A 303 13.81 26.79 14.50
CA GLY A 303 13.19 27.98 13.91
C GLY A 303 14.18 29.12 13.61
N VAL A 304 15.49 28.82 13.52
CA VAL A 304 16.54 29.84 13.30
C VAL A 304 17.46 29.46 12.14
N PHE A 305 18.01 30.46 11.46
CA PHE A 305 19.01 30.26 10.40
C PHE A 305 20.42 30.43 10.97
N SER A 306 20.98 29.34 11.52
CA SER A 306 22.31 29.36 12.14
C SER A 306 23.07 28.07 11.84
N PRO A 307 24.17 28.13 11.06
CA PRO A 307 24.99 26.95 10.77
C PRO A 307 25.54 26.27 12.03
N TRP A 308 25.79 27.04 13.10
CA TRP A 308 26.23 26.49 14.38
C TRP A 308 25.19 25.54 14.98
N LYS A 309 23.89 25.84 14.83
CA LYS A 309 22.79 25.02 15.36
C LYS A 309 22.37 23.85 14.45
N ALA A 310 23.02 23.70 13.30
CA ALA A 310 22.78 22.59 12.39
C ALA A 310 23.32 21.25 12.94
N ARG A 311 22.61 20.16 12.63
CA ARG A 311 22.94 18.76 12.96
C ARG A 311 23.83 18.08 11.91
N LEU A 312 24.31 18.86 10.96
CA LEU A 312 25.32 18.53 9.98
C LEU A 312 26.27 19.73 9.83
N ARG A 313 27.39 19.56 9.12
CA ARG A 313 28.27 20.67 8.77
C ARG A 313 28.88 20.50 7.39
N ILE A 314 29.25 21.60 6.75
CA ILE A 314 30.09 21.61 5.56
C ILE A 314 31.54 21.89 5.97
N GLU A 315 32.44 20.99 5.61
CA GLU A 315 33.87 21.19 5.75
C GLU A 315 34.48 21.59 4.41
N GLN A 316 35.43 22.52 4.45
CA GLN A 316 36.22 22.93 3.30
C GLN A 316 37.46 22.06 3.22
N LEU A 317 37.72 21.50 2.04
CA LEU A 317 38.93 20.74 1.73
C LEU A 317 39.90 21.61 0.93
N THR A 318 41.11 21.11 0.68
CA THR A 318 42.07 21.77 -0.24
C THR A 318 41.45 22.01 -1.61
N GLU A 319 40.66 21.04 -2.09
CA GLU A 319 39.84 21.15 -3.29
C GLU A 319 38.40 20.73 -2.97
N GLY A 320 37.47 21.68 -3.10
CA GLY A 320 36.04 21.43 -2.92
C GLY A 320 35.57 21.42 -1.45
N TYR A 321 34.40 20.83 -1.24
CA TYR A 321 33.69 20.81 0.04
C TYR A 321 33.13 19.43 0.32
N ILE A 322 33.07 19.04 1.59
CA ILE A 322 32.45 17.78 2.00
C ILE A 322 31.36 18.02 3.06
N PRO A 323 30.13 17.55 2.82
CA PRO A 323 29.12 17.46 3.86
C PRO A 323 29.48 16.36 4.87
N VAL A 324 29.56 16.72 6.16
CA VAL A 324 29.65 15.76 7.25
C VAL A 324 28.29 15.64 7.91
N VAL A 325 27.73 14.43 7.88
CA VAL A 325 26.37 14.11 8.36
C VAL A 325 26.41 12.99 9.40
N CYS A 326 25.34 12.89 10.20
CA CYS A 326 25.20 11.80 11.17
C CYS A 326 25.19 10.42 10.49
N THR A 327 25.97 9.48 11.04
CA THR A 327 26.08 8.10 10.52
C THR A 327 25.04 7.13 11.09
N LEU A 328 24.18 7.59 12.01
CA LEU A 328 23.17 6.78 12.70
C LEU A 328 23.74 5.56 13.45
N CYS A 329 24.98 5.64 13.96
CA CYS A 329 25.65 4.54 14.66
C CYS A 329 25.12 4.24 16.08
N GLY A 330 24.23 5.08 16.61
CA GLY A 330 23.59 4.88 17.92
C GLY A 330 24.50 5.00 19.15
N LEU A 331 25.77 5.42 19.02
CA LEU A 331 26.67 5.59 20.17
C LEU A 331 26.17 6.65 21.17
N CYS A 332 25.54 7.73 20.67
CA CYS A 332 24.96 8.77 21.51
C CYS A 332 23.78 8.26 22.36
N VAL A 333 22.99 7.33 21.83
CA VAL A 333 21.90 6.65 22.56
C VAL A 333 22.48 5.77 23.65
N ARG A 334 23.51 4.97 23.33
CA ARG A 334 24.21 4.10 24.31
C ARG A 334 24.87 4.88 25.44
N ALA A 335 25.34 6.10 25.18
CA ALA A 335 25.92 6.97 26.21
C ALA A 335 24.86 7.67 27.09
N CYS A 336 23.58 7.67 26.70
CA CYS A 336 22.54 8.40 27.39
C CYS A 336 21.97 7.60 28.58
N GLN A 337 22.49 7.87 29.78
CA GLN A 337 22.09 7.16 31.00
C GLN A 337 20.66 7.51 31.48
N THR A 338 20.15 8.70 31.14
CA THR A 338 18.80 9.13 31.55
C THR A 338 17.69 8.61 30.64
N GLY A 339 18.04 7.96 29.52
CA GLY A 339 17.08 7.56 28.49
C GLY A 339 16.49 8.74 27.71
N ALA A 340 17.06 9.94 27.80
CA ALA A 340 16.63 11.09 27.00
C ALA A 340 16.83 10.88 25.49
N LEU A 341 17.74 9.98 25.10
CA LEU A 341 17.94 9.56 23.73
C LEU A 341 17.60 8.08 23.63
N GLU A 342 16.74 7.73 22.68
CA GLU A 342 16.37 6.36 22.37
C GLU A 342 16.29 6.17 20.86
N ILE A 343 16.43 4.93 20.40
CA ILE A 343 16.07 4.58 19.01
C ILE A 343 14.56 4.38 19.02
N ASP A 344 13.87 5.18 18.23
CA ASP A 344 12.43 5.06 18.05
C ASP A 344 12.14 3.71 17.37
N SER A 345 11.39 2.84 18.06
CA SER A 345 11.09 1.48 17.60
C SER A 345 10.26 1.46 16.32
N ILE A 346 9.65 2.59 15.99
CA ILE A 346 8.85 2.80 14.80
C ILE A 346 9.77 3.28 13.66
N SER A 347 10.34 4.48 13.73
CA SER A 347 11.11 5.08 12.63
C SER A 347 12.55 4.58 12.48
N GLY A 348 13.11 3.92 13.50
CA GLY A 348 14.51 3.49 13.53
C GLY A 348 15.52 4.64 13.72
N TYR A 349 15.05 5.88 13.90
CA TYR A 349 15.90 7.06 14.12
C TYR A 349 16.00 7.44 15.59
N ILE A 350 16.95 8.31 15.90
CA ILE A 350 17.16 8.79 17.26
C ILE A 350 16.05 9.77 17.64
N LYS A 351 15.35 9.47 18.73
CA LYS A 351 14.35 10.34 19.35
C LYS A 351 14.94 11.01 20.59
N PHE A 352 14.71 12.31 20.73
CA PHE A 352 15.18 13.10 21.85
C PHE A 352 14.02 13.58 22.71
N HIS A 353 14.04 13.20 23.98
CA HIS A 353 13.06 13.54 25.01
C HIS A 353 13.65 14.62 25.91
N ARG A 354 13.25 15.87 25.67
CA ARG A 354 13.83 17.04 26.32
C ARG A 354 13.60 17.05 27.83
N ASP A 355 12.44 16.60 28.27
CA ASP A 355 12.01 16.47 29.66
C ASP A 355 12.88 15.49 30.46
N ARG A 356 13.50 14.51 29.80
CA ARG A 356 14.40 13.52 30.41
C ARG A 356 15.88 13.93 30.36
N CYS A 357 16.21 15.02 29.68
CA CYS A 357 17.59 15.45 29.47
C CYS A 357 18.12 16.29 30.65
N VAL A 358 19.23 15.85 31.24
CA VAL A 358 19.91 16.55 32.36
C VAL A 358 21.06 17.45 31.89
N GLY A 359 21.26 17.60 30.58
CA GLY A 359 22.31 18.48 30.03
C GLY A 359 23.75 18.03 30.27
N CYS A 360 24.01 16.74 30.50
CA CYS A 360 25.35 16.24 30.85
C CYS A 360 26.38 16.24 29.70
N GLY A 361 25.93 16.30 28.43
CA GLY A 361 26.80 16.35 27.26
C GLY A 361 27.48 15.04 26.84
N GLU A 362 27.23 13.92 27.54
CA GLU A 362 27.88 12.61 27.25
C GLU A 362 27.61 12.11 25.82
N CYS A 363 26.43 12.39 25.27
CA CYS A 363 26.10 12.05 23.88
C CYS A 363 26.98 12.79 22.85
N ALA A 364 27.42 14.02 23.16
CA ALA A 364 28.32 14.78 22.29
C ALA A 364 29.73 14.21 22.34
N LYS A 365 30.22 13.87 23.54
CA LYS A 365 31.53 13.21 23.75
C LYS A 365 31.62 11.85 23.08
N ALA A 366 30.53 11.09 23.08
CA ALA A 366 30.47 9.76 22.46
C ALA A 366 30.41 9.79 20.92
N CYS A 367 30.28 10.96 20.29
CA CYS A 367 30.15 11.07 18.84
C CYS A 367 31.52 10.92 18.14
N PRO A 368 31.78 9.84 17.40
CA PRO A 368 33.11 9.59 16.82
C PRO A 368 33.50 10.59 15.73
N ILE A 369 32.51 11.25 15.11
CA ILE A 369 32.71 12.24 14.04
C ILE A 369 32.45 13.68 14.51
N SER A 370 32.25 13.87 15.82
CA SER A 370 32.00 15.17 16.47
C SER A 370 30.92 16.00 15.77
N ILE A 371 29.84 15.35 15.29
CA ILE A 371 28.73 16.05 14.62
C ILE A 371 27.69 16.57 15.61
N ILE A 372 27.58 15.94 16.78
CA ILE A 372 26.68 16.35 17.85
C ILE A 372 27.33 17.53 18.58
N LYS A 373 26.66 18.68 18.56
CA LYS A 373 27.04 19.89 19.28
C LYS A 373 26.19 20.04 20.54
N PHE A 374 26.59 20.92 21.46
CA PHE A 374 25.81 21.25 22.66
C PHE A 374 25.41 22.72 22.63
N ASP A 375 24.12 23.01 22.81
CA ASP A 375 23.62 24.38 22.91
C ASP A 375 23.58 24.78 24.39
N GLU A 376 24.55 25.59 24.81
CA GLU A 376 24.70 26.02 26.21
C GLU A 376 23.51 26.85 26.70
N LYS A 377 22.86 27.61 25.82
CA LYS A 377 21.71 28.44 26.21
C LYS A 377 20.47 27.61 26.48
N LEU A 378 20.27 26.57 25.68
CA LEU A 378 19.14 25.65 25.83
C LEU A 378 19.45 24.48 26.77
N ASN A 379 20.71 24.30 27.13
CA ASN A 379 21.27 23.18 27.91
C ASN A 379 20.90 21.80 27.34
N ILE A 380 20.95 21.67 26.00
CA ILE A 380 20.59 20.43 25.29
C ILE A 380 21.60 20.08 24.18
N PRO A 381 21.74 18.79 23.84
CA PRO A 381 22.49 18.38 22.67
C PRO A 381 21.71 18.61 21.36
N LEU A 382 22.41 19.02 20.31
CA LEU A 382 21.88 19.20 18.96
C LEU A 382 22.10 17.92 18.17
N ILE A 383 21.12 17.01 18.24
CA ILE A 383 21.17 15.67 17.64
C ILE A 383 20.30 15.58 16.40
N CYS A 384 20.81 14.89 15.37
CA CYS A 384 20.05 14.57 14.18
C CYS A 384 19.02 13.48 14.50
N ASN A 385 17.74 13.78 14.32
CA ASN A 385 16.64 12.82 14.37
C ASN A 385 16.15 12.42 12.96
N MET A 386 16.94 12.71 11.92
CA MET A 386 16.61 12.49 10.51
C MET A 386 15.33 13.19 10.03
N CYS A 387 14.88 14.25 10.73
CA CYS A 387 13.61 14.90 10.48
C CYS A 387 12.46 13.88 10.37
N GLU A 388 12.48 12.84 11.22
CA GLU A 388 11.48 11.77 11.26
C GLU A 388 11.32 11.02 9.92
N GLY A 389 12.39 10.97 9.13
CA GLY A 389 12.47 10.22 7.87
C GLY A 389 12.38 11.06 6.60
N THR A 390 12.16 12.36 6.71
CA THR A 390 12.16 13.33 5.60
C THR A 390 13.22 14.41 5.81
N PRO A 391 14.52 14.06 5.72
CA PRO A 391 15.61 14.97 6.06
C PRO A 391 15.62 16.21 5.17
N GLN A 392 15.33 17.36 5.78
CA GLN A 392 15.21 18.64 5.08
C GLN A 392 16.52 19.06 4.41
N CYS A 393 17.67 18.63 4.93
CA CYS A 393 18.96 18.86 4.29
C CYS A 393 19.13 18.15 2.95
N VAL A 394 18.41 17.05 2.70
CA VAL A 394 18.37 16.35 1.40
C VAL A 394 17.40 17.07 0.47
N GLU A 395 16.18 17.31 0.94
CA GLU A 395 15.11 17.97 0.14
C GLU A 395 15.56 19.33 -0.41
N TRP A 396 16.32 20.09 0.38
CA TRP A 396 16.79 21.43 0.02
C TRP A 396 18.20 21.44 -0.56
N CYS A 397 18.79 20.31 -0.95
CA CYS A 397 20.12 20.28 -1.54
C CYS A 397 20.06 20.56 -3.06
N PRO A 398 20.36 21.78 -3.55
CA PRO A 398 20.17 22.12 -4.96
C PRO A 398 21.13 21.36 -5.87
N SER A 399 22.32 21.03 -5.37
CA SER A 399 23.34 20.31 -6.12
C SER A 399 23.23 18.79 -6.01
N GLN A 400 22.27 18.29 -5.22
CA GLN A 400 22.10 16.86 -4.97
C GLN A 400 23.36 16.18 -4.41
N ALA A 401 24.15 16.91 -3.62
CA ALA A 401 25.29 16.38 -2.87
C ALA A 401 24.87 15.55 -1.64
N LEU A 402 23.62 15.70 -1.20
CA LEU A 402 22.98 14.90 -0.16
C LEU A 402 21.81 14.15 -0.79
N LEU A 403 21.77 12.84 -0.61
CA LEU A 403 20.76 11.95 -1.16
C LEU A 403 20.24 11.00 -0.07
N MET A 404 19.07 10.42 -0.26
CA MET A 404 18.59 9.32 0.57
C MET A 404 19.05 7.97 0.01
N GLU A 405 19.60 7.10 0.86
CA GLU A 405 19.99 5.72 0.52
C GLU A 405 19.36 4.72 1.50
N GLY A 406 18.76 3.65 0.98
CA GLY A 406 17.96 2.68 1.74
C GLY A 406 16.53 3.21 1.90
N LEU A 407 15.64 2.76 1.04
CA LEU A 407 14.24 3.19 1.02
C LEU A 407 13.32 1.99 1.04
#